data_AF-A0A960WWZ9-F1
#
_entry.id   AF-A0A960WWZ9-F1
#
_cell.length_a   1.000
_cell.length_b   1.000
_cell.length_c   1.000
_cell.angle_alpha   90.00
_cell.angle_beta   90.00
_cell.angle_gamma   90.00
#
_symmetry.space_group_name_H-M   'P 1'
#
loop_
_entity.id
_entity.type
_entity.pdbx_description
1 polymer ?
#
loop_
_entity_poly.entity_id
_entity_poly.type
_entity_poly.pdbx_seq_one_letter_code
_entity_poly.pdbx_strand_id
1 'polypeptide(L)'
;TIEKGQAVYWSRSRKQLWHKGATSGEFQEIVELLTDCDQDALVLRVKQHGGGCCHTKRSTCFYRQVPTGAAWANAGGGTQEMTLH
;
A
#
# COMPACT_ATOMS: atom_id res chain seq x y z
N THR A 1 5.10 -13.75 1.33
CA THR A 1 5.03 -12.68 0.31
C THR A 1 5.72 -13.12 -0.98
N ILE A 2 7.06 -13.30 -0.99
CA ILE A 2 7.82 -13.71 -2.18
C ILE A 2 7.35 -15.05 -2.75
N GLU A 3 7.29 -16.11 -1.94
CA GLU A 3 6.88 -17.46 -2.38
C GLU A 3 5.49 -17.49 -3.04
N LYS A 4 4.56 -16.64 -2.58
CA LYS A 4 3.19 -16.58 -3.11
C LYS A 4 3.00 -15.61 -4.26
N GLY A 5 3.95 -14.69 -4.51
CA GLY A 5 3.75 -13.57 -5.43
C GLY A 5 2.62 -12.61 -5.02
N GLN A 6 2.16 -12.67 -3.77
CA GLN A 6 1.00 -11.94 -3.27
C GLN A 6 1.30 -11.27 -1.92
N ALA A 7 0.63 -10.15 -1.64
CA ALA A 7 0.81 -9.41 -0.40
C ALA A 7 0.31 -10.20 0.82
N VAL A 8 1.25 -10.61 1.66
CA VAL A 8 0.99 -11.24 2.96
C VAL A 8 1.62 -10.36 4.03
N TYR A 9 0.81 -9.96 5.01
CA TYR A 9 1.23 -9.07 6.10
C TYR A 9 1.25 -9.82 7.44
N TRP A 10 1.96 -9.27 8.42
CA TRP A 10 1.80 -9.67 9.81
C TRP A 10 0.70 -8.83 10.47
N SER A 11 -0.40 -9.45 10.90
CA SER A 11 -1.44 -8.75 11.65
C SER A 11 -1.02 -8.62 13.11
N ARG A 12 -0.71 -7.40 13.56
CA ARG A 12 -0.30 -7.13 14.96
C ARG A 12 -1.38 -7.49 15.99
N SER A 13 -2.66 -7.23 15.67
CA SER A 13 -3.78 -7.53 16.57
C SER A 13 -4.09 -9.03 16.65
N ARG A 14 -3.97 -9.74 15.52
CA ARG A 14 -4.23 -11.19 15.46
C ARG A 14 -2.99 -12.04 15.75
N LYS A 15 -1.81 -11.42 15.82
CA LYS A 15 -0.50 -12.07 16.02
C LYS A 15 -0.28 -13.26 15.07
N GLN A 16 -0.63 -13.06 13.79
CA GLN A 16 -0.52 -14.09 12.76
C GLN A 16 -0.30 -13.48 11.38
N LEU A 17 0.16 -14.30 10.44
CA LEU A 17 0.16 -13.94 9.03
C LEU A 17 -1.27 -13.74 8.53
N TRP A 18 -1.46 -12.69 7.75
CA TRP A 18 -2.72 -12.34 7.10
C TRP A 18 -2.48 -12.13 5.61
N HIS A 19 -3.10 -12.97 4.81
CA HIS A 19 -3.05 -12.86 3.37
C HIS A 19 -4.10 -11.85 2.89
N LYS A 20 -3.65 -10.73 2.32
CA LYS A 20 -4.54 -9.65 1.89
C LYS A 20 -5.51 -10.16 0.83
N GLY A 21 -6.80 -9.97 1.06
CA GLY A 21 -7.85 -10.46 0.16
C GLY A 21 -8.28 -11.90 0.40
N ALA A 22 -7.67 -12.65 1.33
CA ALA A 22 -8.05 -14.04 1.58
C ALA A 22 -9.53 -14.25 1.96
N THR A 23 -10.16 -13.24 2.57
CA THR A 23 -11.60 -13.28 2.89
C THR A 23 -12.45 -12.57 1.82
N SER A 24 -11.95 -11.51 1.19
CA SER A 24 -12.75 -10.69 0.26
C SER A 24 -12.57 -11.02 -1.22
N GLY A 25 -11.58 -11.83 -1.58
CA GLY A 25 -11.13 -12.06 -2.96
C GLY A 25 -10.31 -10.91 -3.55
N GLU A 26 -10.10 -9.82 -2.81
CA GLU A 26 -9.41 -8.61 -3.30
C GLU A 26 -7.90 -8.69 -3.06
N PHE A 27 -7.27 -9.63 -3.76
CA PHE A 27 -5.84 -9.91 -3.67
C PHE A 27 -4.98 -8.77 -4.23
N GLN A 28 -3.73 -8.74 -3.77
CA GLN A 28 -2.71 -7.84 -4.27
C GLN A 28 -1.57 -8.70 -4.82
N GLU A 29 -1.48 -8.77 -6.13
CA GLU A 29 -0.42 -9.46 -6.85
C GLU A 29 0.79 -8.53 -6.95
N ILE A 30 1.96 -9.01 -6.59
CA ILE A 30 3.16 -8.21 -6.50
C ILE A 30 3.82 -8.10 -7.86
N VAL A 31 4.13 -6.87 -8.28
CA VAL A 31 4.83 -6.56 -9.52
C VAL A 31 6.28 -6.17 -9.23
N GLU A 32 6.52 -5.44 -8.13
CA GLU A 32 7.85 -4.99 -7.74
C GLU A 32 7.94 -4.87 -6.21
N LEU A 33 9.11 -5.19 -5.65
CA LEU A 33 9.49 -4.89 -4.28
C LEU A 33 10.68 -3.94 -4.30
N LEU A 34 10.57 -2.83 -3.58
CA LEU A 34 11.67 -1.92 -3.31
C LEU A 34 11.94 -1.91 -1.80
N THR A 35 13.18 -1.65 -1.41
CA THR A 35 13.60 -1.43 -0.02
C THR A 35 14.13 -0.01 0.11
N ASP A 36 14.04 0.57 1.31
CA ASP A 36 14.67 1.85 1.60
C ASP A 36 16.18 1.72 1.88
N CYS A 37 16.83 2.84 2.24
CA CYS A 37 18.28 2.94 2.27
C CYS A 37 18.95 2.18 3.43
N ASP A 38 18.29 2.09 4.57
CA ASP A 38 18.71 1.34 5.76
C ASP A 38 18.00 -0.01 5.92
N GLN A 39 17.11 -0.35 4.97
CA GLN A 39 16.53 -1.69 4.79
C GLN A 39 15.57 -2.10 5.91
N ASP A 40 14.86 -1.15 6.49
CA ASP A 40 13.83 -1.41 7.49
C ASP A 40 12.39 -1.23 6.95
N ALA A 41 12.24 -0.70 5.73
CA ALA A 41 10.96 -0.56 5.06
C ALA A 41 10.95 -1.15 3.64
N LEU A 42 9.76 -1.62 3.23
CA LEU A 42 9.51 -2.14 1.90
C LEU A 42 8.35 -1.41 1.22
N VAL A 43 8.52 -1.07 -0.06
CA VAL A 43 7.45 -0.62 -0.95
C VAL A 43 7.04 -1.77 -1.86
N LEU A 44 5.77 -2.14 -1.80
CA LEU A 44 5.17 -3.13 -2.69
C LEU A 44 4.39 -2.42 -3.80
N ARG A 45 4.85 -2.52 -5.05
CA ARG A 45 3.99 -2.15 -6.18
C ARG A 45 3.19 -3.37 -6.58
N VAL A 46 1.87 -3.20 -6.58
CA VAL A 46 0.94 -4.32 -6.72
C VAL A 46 -0.09 -4.05 -7.81
N LYS A 47 -0.49 -5.12 -8.50
CA LYS A 47 -1.73 -5.17 -9.26
C LYS A 47 -2.86 -5.53 -8.30
N GLN A 48 -3.76 -4.58 -8.06
CA GLN A 48 -4.92 -4.78 -7.20
C GLN A 48 -6.02 -5.53 -7.98
N HIS A 49 -6.49 -6.64 -7.40
CA HIS A 49 -7.64 -7.39 -7.91
C HIS A 49 -8.91 -6.98 -7.15
N GLY A 50 -10.06 -6.95 -7.83
CA GLY A 50 -11.38 -6.65 -7.25
C GLY A 50 -11.69 -5.16 -7.09
N GLY A 51 -12.62 -4.83 -6.17
CA GLY A 51 -13.30 -3.52 -6.11
C GLY A 51 -12.53 -2.40 -5.38
N GLY A 52 -11.35 -2.68 -4.84
CA GLY A 52 -10.51 -1.68 -4.18
C GLY A 52 -9.58 -2.29 -3.14
N CYS A 53 -8.55 -1.54 -2.73
CA CYS A 53 -7.66 -1.99 -1.67
C CYS A 53 -8.31 -1.81 -0.27
N CYS A 54 -9.21 -0.83 -0.14
CA CYS A 54 -9.84 -0.42 1.10
C CYS A 54 -11.14 -1.19 1.36
N HIS A 55 -11.44 -1.47 2.63
CA HIS A 55 -12.70 -2.08 3.07
C HIS A 55 -13.96 -1.26 2.73
N THR A 56 -13.80 0.01 2.32
CA THR A 56 -14.88 0.89 1.83
C THR A 56 -15.04 0.91 0.30
N LYS A 57 -14.40 -0.03 -0.42
CA LYS A 57 -14.43 -0.13 -1.90
C LYS A 57 -13.82 1.07 -2.62
N ARG A 58 -12.74 1.60 -2.06
CA ARG A 58 -11.92 2.65 -2.67
C ARG A 58 -10.58 2.10 -3.13
N SER A 59 -10.00 2.73 -4.16
CA SER A 59 -8.70 2.35 -4.73
C SER A 59 -7.53 2.56 -3.77
N THR A 60 -7.65 3.51 -2.83
CA THR A 60 -6.68 3.77 -1.77
C THR A 60 -7.38 3.96 -0.42
N CYS A 61 -6.72 3.57 0.67
CA CYS A 61 -7.14 3.95 2.03
C CYS A 61 -6.95 5.45 2.29
N PHE A 62 -6.00 6.09 1.61
CA PHE A 62 -5.66 7.51 1.74
C PHE A 62 -6.48 8.40 0.80
N TYR A 63 -7.81 8.22 0.80
CA TYR A 63 -8.73 8.94 -0.10
C TYR A 63 -9.20 10.30 0.46
N ARG A 64 -8.83 10.63 1.70
CA ARG A 64 -9.10 11.94 2.32
C ARG A 64 -7.81 12.73 2.39
N GLN A 65 -7.91 14.03 2.13
CA GLN A 65 -6.76 14.94 2.15
C GLN A 65 -7.01 16.06 3.14
N VAL A 66 -5.95 16.48 3.83
CA VAL A 66 -5.94 17.68 4.68
C VAL A 66 -5.27 18.79 3.89
N PRO A 67 -5.97 19.89 3.56
CA PRO A 67 -5.35 21.02 2.86
C PRO A 67 -4.23 21.64 3.70
N THR A 68 -3.03 21.78 3.14
CA THR A 68 -1.87 22.40 3.81
C THR A 68 -1.73 23.89 3.52
N GLY A 69 -2.71 24.52 2.84
CA GLY A 69 -2.70 25.94 2.47
C GLY A 69 -1.76 26.29 1.31
N ALA A 70 -0.76 25.46 1.02
CA ALA A 70 0.05 25.56 -0.19
C ALA A 70 -0.56 24.69 -1.29
N ALA A 71 -1.03 25.32 -2.37
CA ALA A 71 -1.23 24.59 -3.61
C ALA A 71 0.15 24.14 -4.09
N TRP A 72 0.39 22.84 -4.16
CA TRP A 72 1.58 22.29 -4.80
C TRP A 72 1.43 22.53 -6.31
N ALA A 73 1.75 23.74 -6.76
CA ALA A 73 1.76 24.06 -8.18
C ALA A 73 3.00 23.42 -8.79
N ASN A 74 2.82 22.37 -9.59
CA ASN A 74 3.73 21.80 -10.58
C ASN A 74 5.13 22.47 -10.65
N ALA A 75 5.98 22.22 -9.65
CA ALA A 75 7.41 22.40 -9.76
C ALA A 75 7.96 20.99 -9.99
N GLY A 76 8.77 20.81 -11.04
CA GLY A 76 9.26 19.51 -11.52
C GLY A 76 10.21 18.75 -10.58
N GLY A 77 9.93 18.72 -9.28
CA GLY A 77 10.51 17.83 -8.30
C GLY A 77 9.53 16.69 -8.01
N GLY A 78 10.02 15.45 -8.11
CA GLY A 78 9.22 14.24 -7.95
C GLY A 78 8.40 14.24 -6.64
N THR A 79 7.16 13.77 -6.75
CA THR A 79 6.30 13.51 -5.61
C THR A 79 6.97 12.47 -4.71
N GLN A 80 7.47 12.89 -3.55
CA GLN A 80 7.84 11.94 -2.50
C GLN A 80 6.59 11.62 -1.70
N GLU A 81 5.97 10.48 -1.98
CA GLU A 81 4.86 9.93 -1.21
C GLU A 81 5.42 9.39 0.12
N MET A 82 5.50 10.25 1.14
CA MET A 82 5.86 9.84 2.50
C MET A 82 4.58 9.46 3.26
N THR A 83 4.35 8.17 3.42
CA THR A 83 3.29 7.66 4.30
C THR A 83 3.82 7.61 5.74
N LEU A 84 3.38 8.55 6.58
CA LEU A 84 3.66 8.51 8.02
C LEU A 84 2.86 7.37 8.68
N HIS A 85 3.55 6.43 9.34
CA HIS A 85 2.97 5.28 10.03
C HIS A 85 2.99 5.42 11.56
#